data_AF-A0A3N9RVM3-F1
#
_entry.id   AF-A0A3N9RVM3-F1
#
_cell.length_a   1.000
_cell.length_b   1.000
_cell.length_c   1.000
_cell.angle_alpha   90.00
_cell.angle_beta   90.00
_cell.angle_gamma   90.00
#
_symmetry.space_group_name_H-M   'P 1'
#
loop_
_entity.id
_entity.type
_entity.pdbx_description
1 polymer ?
#
loop_
_entity_poly.entity_id
_entity_poly.type
_entity_poly.pdbx_seq_one_letter_code
_entity_poly.pdbx_strand_id
1 'polypeptide(L)'
;MVNSPGLPGYAPGLQRHHLLPRQLLGQRSLEGMIRYLGSDRLGFEDFRRNGLLLPATERAAQRIGLPLHRGPHRRYNEVVVDRAGQIEFHWRKVRARHGDRADVEALMRFDLLQRALRRRLLDPARWRGAPLNRRDPALDFSHLDRMADFLWSGTAA
;
A
#
# COMPACT_ATOMS: atom_id res chain seq x y z
N MET A 1 14.78 0.36 -14.03
CA MET A 1 13.66 -0.44 -13.48
C MET A 1 14.14 -1.09 -12.19
N VAL A 2 13.32 -1.13 -11.11
CA VAL A 2 13.76 -1.67 -9.81
C VAL A 2 13.59 -3.19 -9.75
N ASN A 3 14.58 -3.88 -9.18
CA ASN A 3 14.60 -5.34 -8.98
C ASN A 3 14.31 -6.14 -10.27
N SER A 4 15.06 -5.84 -11.32
CA SER A 4 14.96 -6.51 -12.63
C SER A 4 16.07 -7.55 -12.78
N PRO A 5 15.76 -8.80 -13.22
CA PRO A 5 16.78 -9.81 -13.49
C PRO A 5 17.87 -9.29 -14.44
N GLY A 6 19.13 -9.59 -14.14
CA GLY A 6 20.28 -9.19 -14.94
C GLY A 6 20.78 -7.75 -14.70
N LEU A 7 20.15 -6.96 -13.83
CA LEU A 7 20.63 -5.61 -13.45
C LEU A 7 21.26 -5.59 -12.05
N PRO A 8 22.21 -4.65 -11.79
CA PRO A 8 22.72 -4.41 -10.45
C PRO A 8 21.60 -4.13 -9.44
N GLY A 9 21.71 -4.72 -8.24
CA GLY A 9 20.68 -4.60 -7.21
C GLY A 9 19.46 -5.52 -7.40
N TYR A 10 19.50 -6.44 -8.36
CA TYR A 10 18.55 -7.55 -8.43
C TYR A 10 18.66 -8.43 -7.18
N ALA A 11 17.53 -8.64 -6.51
CA ALA A 11 17.38 -9.47 -5.34
C ALA A 11 16.41 -10.61 -5.67
N PRO A 12 16.92 -11.79 -6.08
CA PRO A 12 16.07 -12.95 -6.33
C PRO A 12 15.30 -13.32 -5.06
N GLY A 13 14.02 -13.65 -5.22
CA GLY A 13 13.13 -13.95 -4.11
C GLY A 13 12.48 -12.71 -3.45
N LEU A 14 12.72 -11.50 -3.96
CA LEU A 14 11.94 -10.30 -3.63
C LEU A 14 11.02 -9.90 -4.78
N GLN A 15 9.87 -9.31 -4.45
CA GLN A 15 8.90 -8.77 -5.40
C GLN A 15 8.63 -7.29 -5.13
N ARG A 16 8.40 -6.53 -6.20
CA ARG A 16 7.94 -5.14 -6.14
C ARG A 16 6.50 -5.08 -5.63
N HIS A 17 6.27 -4.29 -4.59
CA HIS A 17 4.96 -3.98 -4.05
C HIS A 17 4.70 -2.47 -4.15
N HIS A 18 3.59 -2.07 -4.74
CA HIS A 18 3.18 -0.67 -4.78
C HIS A 18 2.32 -0.33 -3.57
N LEU A 19 2.58 0.79 -2.91
CA LEU A 19 1.85 1.24 -1.72
C LEU A 19 0.48 1.82 -2.11
N LEU A 20 0.48 2.76 -3.05
CA LEU A 20 -0.71 3.17 -3.76
C LEU A 20 -0.89 2.22 -4.94
N PRO A 21 -1.97 1.41 -4.96
CA PRO A 21 -2.20 0.48 -6.05
C PRO A 21 -2.44 1.26 -7.36
N ARG A 22 -1.86 0.78 -8.47
CA ARG A 22 -2.05 1.38 -9.80
C ARG A 22 -3.52 1.44 -10.21
N GLN A 23 -4.35 0.57 -9.64
CA GLN A 23 -5.81 0.58 -9.80
C GLN A 23 -6.45 1.93 -9.44
N LEU A 24 -5.84 2.73 -8.55
CA LEU A 24 -6.35 4.08 -8.24
C LEU A 24 -6.35 5.02 -9.45
N LEU A 25 -5.43 4.82 -10.41
CA LEU A 25 -5.35 5.63 -11.63
C LEU A 25 -6.59 5.46 -12.52
N GLY A 26 -7.29 4.33 -12.40
CA GLY A 26 -8.54 4.05 -13.13
C GLY A 26 -9.82 4.34 -12.32
N GLN A 27 -9.71 4.84 -11.09
CA GLN A 27 -10.90 5.13 -10.27
C GLN A 27 -11.54 6.45 -10.68
N ARG A 28 -12.77 6.39 -11.21
CA ARG A 28 -13.53 7.56 -11.66
C ARG A 28 -13.68 8.65 -10.59
N SER A 29 -13.80 8.26 -9.31
CA SER A 29 -13.89 9.20 -8.20
C SER A 29 -12.59 9.99 -7.95
N LEU A 30 -11.43 9.47 -8.38
CA LEU A 30 -10.12 10.09 -8.18
C LEU A 30 -9.59 10.80 -9.43
N GLU A 31 -10.16 10.49 -10.59
CA GLU A 31 -9.68 10.93 -11.90
C GLU A 31 -9.45 12.44 -11.99
N GLY A 32 -10.40 13.25 -11.51
CA GLY A 32 -10.30 14.71 -11.55
C GLY A 32 -9.13 15.25 -10.74
N MET A 33 -8.94 14.75 -9.52
CA MET A 33 -7.82 15.14 -8.66
C MET A 33 -6.48 14.65 -9.22
N ILE A 34 -6.41 13.40 -9.70
CA ILE A 34 -5.17 12.83 -10.25
C ILE A 34 -4.75 13.57 -11.52
N ARG A 35 -5.68 13.86 -12.43
CA ARG A 35 -5.41 14.64 -13.65
C ARG A 35 -4.92 16.04 -13.31
N TYR A 36 -5.52 16.67 -12.31
CA TYR A 36 -5.21 18.04 -11.95
C TYR A 36 -3.90 18.17 -11.16
N LEU A 37 -3.69 17.35 -10.13
CA LEU A 37 -2.48 17.39 -9.31
C LEU A 37 -1.28 16.70 -9.98
N GLY A 38 -1.53 15.74 -10.86
CA GLY A 38 -0.53 14.94 -11.55
C GLY A 38 -0.15 13.67 -10.79
N SER A 39 -0.14 12.53 -11.50
CA SER A 39 0.28 11.23 -10.96
C SER A 39 1.71 11.23 -10.42
N ASP A 40 2.60 12.02 -11.04
CA ASP A 40 4.01 12.12 -10.63
C ASP A 40 4.17 12.86 -9.30
N ARG A 41 3.41 13.94 -9.09
CA ARG A 41 3.42 14.70 -7.83
C ARG A 41 2.83 13.89 -6.68
N LEU A 42 1.80 13.10 -6.97
CA LEU A 42 1.22 12.10 -6.08
C LEU A 42 2.14 10.87 -5.87
N GLY A 43 3.21 10.75 -6.67
CA GLY A 43 4.27 9.76 -6.50
C GLY A 43 3.95 8.38 -7.05
N PHE A 44 2.91 8.19 -7.87
CA PHE A 44 2.51 6.86 -8.36
C PHE A 44 3.63 6.11 -9.07
N GLU A 45 4.44 6.82 -9.86
CA GLU A 45 5.53 6.24 -10.67
C GLU A 45 6.90 6.28 -9.95
N ASP A 46 7.01 6.97 -8.80
CA ASP A 46 8.26 6.98 -8.02
C ASP A 46 8.31 5.79 -7.06
N PHE A 47 9.04 4.75 -7.44
CA PHE A 47 9.20 3.55 -6.60
C PHE A 47 9.82 3.84 -5.22
N ARG A 48 10.62 4.89 -5.06
CA ARG A 48 11.18 5.25 -3.74
C ARG A 48 10.11 5.80 -2.80
N ARG A 49 9.08 6.46 -3.35
CA ARG A 49 7.94 6.99 -2.58
C ARG A 49 6.79 5.99 -2.46
N ASN A 50 6.50 5.28 -3.55
CA ASN A 50 5.32 4.44 -3.70
C ASN A 50 5.62 2.94 -3.84
N GLY A 51 6.86 2.53 -3.63
CA GLY A 51 7.29 1.14 -3.73
C GLY A 51 7.92 0.60 -2.45
N LEU A 52 7.93 -0.71 -2.36
CA LEU A 52 8.69 -1.51 -1.40
C LEU A 52 9.04 -2.86 -2.02
N LEU A 53 10.17 -3.44 -1.66
CA LEU A 53 10.48 -4.84 -1.98
C LEU A 53 10.03 -5.73 -0.81
N LEU A 54 9.21 -6.73 -1.11
CA LEU A 54 8.72 -7.69 -0.12
C LEU A 54 9.17 -9.12 -0.48
N PRO A 55 9.35 -10.01 0.51
CA PRO A 55 9.71 -11.39 0.24
C PRO A 55 8.66 -12.11 -0.59
N ALA A 56 9.07 -12.73 -1.70
CA ALA A 56 8.21 -13.53 -2.57
C ALA A 56 8.47 -15.04 -2.46
N THR A 57 9.45 -15.43 -1.64
CA THR A 57 9.80 -16.83 -1.34
C THR A 57 9.95 -17.03 0.16
N GLU A 58 9.68 -18.24 0.63
CA GLU A 58 9.80 -18.66 2.03
C GLU A 58 11.20 -18.38 2.56
N ARG A 59 12.22 -18.74 1.77
CA ARG A 59 13.63 -18.50 2.11
C ARG A 59 13.93 -17.02 2.32
N ALA A 60 13.37 -16.14 1.47
CA ALA A 60 13.54 -14.71 1.63
C ALA A 60 12.78 -14.17 2.85
N ALA A 61 11.56 -14.69 3.11
CA ALA A 61 10.75 -14.29 4.25
C ALA A 61 11.44 -14.63 5.58
N GLN A 62 11.94 -15.87 5.71
CA GLN A 62 12.71 -16.31 6.87
C GLN A 62 13.98 -15.49 7.09
N ARG A 63 14.76 -15.25 6.03
CA ARG A 63 16.02 -14.50 6.11
C ARG A 63 15.82 -13.03 6.52
N ILE A 64 14.74 -12.40 6.06
CA ILE A 64 14.49 -10.97 6.24
C ILE A 64 13.61 -10.69 7.47
N GLY A 65 12.90 -11.70 7.99
CA GLY A 65 11.99 -11.54 9.12
C GLY A 65 10.71 -10.79 8.75
N LEU A 66 10.32 -10.80 7.47
CA LEU A 66 9.08 -10.20 6.97
C LEU A 66 8.13 -11.28 6.46
N PRO A 67 6.81 -11.07 6.49
CA PRO A 67 5.85 -12.03 5.95
C PRO A 67 6.07 -12.30 4.47
N LEU A 68 5.82 -13.55 4.09
CA LEU A 68 5.78 -13.96 2.71
C LEU A 68 4.65 -13.23 1.97
N HIS A 69 5.00 -12.56 0.88
CA HIS A 69 4.08 -11.83 0.03
C HIS A 69 3.70 -12.68 -1.18
N ARG A 70 2.47 -13.24 -1.18
CA ARG A 70 1.91 -13.97 -2.32
C ARG A 70 0.61 -13.34 -2.80
N GLY A 71 0.66 -12.75 -4.00
CA GLY A 71 -0.54 -12.38 -4.74
C GLY A 71 -1.30 -11.13 -4.26
N PRO A 72 -2.50 -10.89 -4.82
CA PRO A 72 -3.23 -9.65 -4.65
C PRO A 72 -3.90 -9.52 -3.27
N HIS A 73 -3.70 -8.37 -2.63
CA HIS A 73 -4.26 -8.05 -1.30
C HIS A 73 -5.57 -7.26 -1.44
N ARG A 74 -6.70 -7.95 -1.64
CA ARG A 74 -7.99 -7.28 -1.88
C ARG A 74 -8.39 -6.30 -0.76
N ARG A 75 -8.31 -6.72 0.50
CA ARG A 75 -8.61 -5.86 1.67
C ARG A 75 -7.67 -4.67 1.78
N TYR A 76 -6.39 -4.85 1.46
CA TYR A 76 -5.44 -3.74 1.39
C TYR A 76 -5.88 -2.71 0.36
N ASN A 77 -6.24 -3.16 -0.85
CA ASN A 77 -6.70 -2.27 -1.91
C ASN A 77 -7.95 -1.48 -1.49
N GLU A 78 -8.91 -2.13 -0.83
CA GLU A 78 -10.11 -1.46 -0.29
C GLU A 78 -9.74 -0.35 0.70
N VAL A 79 -8.82 -0.62 1.63
CA VAL A 79 -8.35 0.41 2.58
C VAL A 79 -7.73 1.60 1.87
N VAL A 80 -6.85 1.34 0.91
CA VAL A 80 -6.16 2.41 0.20
C VAL A 80 -7.12 3.20 -0.69
N VAL A 81 -8.10 2.54 -1.33
CA VAL A 81 -9.18 3.19 -2.10
C VAL A 81 -10.02 4.10 -1.21
N ASP A 82 -10.50 3.59 -0.07
CA ASP A 82 -11.33 4.37 0.86
C ASP A 82 -10.57 5.60 1.39
N ARG A 83 -9.28 5.45 1.71
CA ARG A 83 -8.43 6.58 2.16
C ARG A 83 -8.16 7.59 1.06
N ALA A 84 -7.85 7.15 -0.15
CA ALA A 84 -7.68 8.04 -1.30
C ALA A 84 -8.97 8.82 -1.60
N GLY A 85 -10.13 8.16 -1.50
CA GLY A 85 -11.45 8.80 -1.68
C GLY A 85 -11.74 9.87 -0.63
N GLN A 86 -11.37 9.65 0.64
CA GLN A 86 -11.51 10.69 1.69
C GLN A 86 -10.63 11.91 1.43
N ILE A 87 -9.41 11.71 0.92
CA ILE A 87 -8.50 12.82 0.55
C ILE A 87 -9.11 13.61 -0.62
N GLU A 88 -9.60 12.91 -1.65
CA GLU A 88 -10.25 13.54 -2.82
C GLU A 88 -11.48 14.35 -2.44
N PHE A 89 -12.36 13.77 -1.64
CA PHE A 89 -13.59 14.43 -1.20
C PHE A 89 -13.28 15.72 -0.43
N HIS A 90 -12.30 15.66 0.46
CA HIS A 90 -11.86 16.83 1.21
C HIS A 90 -11.22 17.89 0.31
N TRP A 91 -10.31 17.46 -0.58
CA TRP A 91 -9.66 18.34 -1.55
C TRP A 91 -10.69 19.11 -2.39
N ARG A 92 -11.69 18.43 -2.96
CA ARG A 92 -12.78 19.07 -3.71
C ARG A 92 -13.52 20.12 -2.90
N LYS A 93 -13.86 19.79 -1.64
CA LYS A 93 -14.61 20.69 -0.75
C LYS A 93 -13.83 21.97 -0.42
N VAL A 94 -12.54 21.84 -0.14
CA VAL A 94 -11.70 22.98 0.26
C VAL A 94 -11.25 23.80 -0.95
N ARG A 95 -10.95 23.15 -2.07
CA ARG A 95 -10.41 23.78 -3.28
C ARG A 95 -11.30 24.89 -3.85
N ALA A 96 -12.62 24.77 -3.72
CA ALA A 96 -13.56 25.80 -4.17
C ALA A 96 -13.37 27.17 -3.47
N ARG A 97 -12.76 27.19 -2.28
CA ARG A 97 -12.55 28.40 -1.47
C ARG A 97 -11.07 28.73 -1.26
N HIS A 98 -10.21 27.73 -1.26
CA HIS A 98 -8.79 27.85 -0.93
C HIS A 98 -7.92 26.96 -1.83
N GLY A 99 -7.91 27.25 -3.13
CA GLY A 99 -7.30 26.43 -4.19
C GLY A 99 -5.90 25.87 -3.84
N ASP A 100 -4.90 26.75 -3.76
CA ASP A 100 -3.51 26.34 -3.55
C ASP A 100 -3.29 25.60 -2.22
N ARG A 101 -4.01 25.99 -1.16
CA ARG A 101 -3.92 25.31 0.14
C ARG A 101 -4.46 23.88 0.07
N ALA A 102 -5.58 23.68 -0.64
CA ALA A 102 -6.17 22.35 -0.82
C ALA A 102 -5.21 21.42 -1.58
N ASP A 103 -4.55 21.93 -2.62
CA ASP A 103 -3.62 21.17 -3.45
C ASP A 103 -2.41 20.69 -2.63
N VAL A 104 -1.79 21.60 -1.87
CA VAL A 104 -0.67 21.28 -0.98
C VAL A 104 -1.09 20.26 0.09
N GLU A 105 -2.25 20.44 0.70
CA GLU A 105 -2.76 19.53 1.72
C GLU A 105 -3.03 18.12 1.16
N ALA A 106 -3.63 18.02 -0.03
CA ALA A 106 -3.88 16.74 -0.67
C ALA A 106 -2.55 15.98 -0.92
N LEU A 107 -1.54 16.66 -1.47
CA LEU A 107 -0.21 16.08 -1.69
C LEU A 107 0.44 15.61 -0.39
N MET A 108 0.35 16.41 0.68
CA MET A 108 0.85 16.03 2.01
C MET A 108 0.13 14.80 2.56
N ARG A 109 -1.20 14.73 2.41
CA ARG A 109 -2.00 13.59 2.88
C ARG A 109 -1.68 12.29 2.12
N PHE A 110 -1.41 12.36 0.82
CA PHE A 110 -0.92 11.21 0.05
C PHE A 110 0.46 10.74 0.52
N ASP A 111 1.38 11.68 0.79
CA ASP A 111 2.70 11.34 1.32
C ASP A 111 2.61 10.66 2.69
N LEU A 112 1.74 11.16 3.57
CA LEU A 112 1.46 10.54 4.87
C LEU A 112 0.85 9.13 4.72
N LEU A 113 -0.08 8.95 3.78
CA LEU A 113 -0.69 7.65 3.49
C LEU A 113 0.38 6.64 3.04
N GLN A 114 1.25 7.00 2.09
CA GLN A 114 2.34 6.15 1.63
C GLN A 114 3.29 5.77 2.77
N ARG A 115 3.72 6.73 3.59
CA ARG A 115 4.57 6.47 4.76
C ARG A 115 3.91 5.56 5.79
N ALA A 116 2.60 5.71 6.02
CA ALA A 116 1.85 4.85 6.94
C ALA A 116 1.75 3.42 6.42
N LEU A 117 1.43 3.24 5.13
CA LEU A 117 1.33 1.93 4.48
C LEU A 117 2.69 1.20 4.48
N ARG A 118 3.78 1.91 4.16
CA ARG A 118 5.14 1.34 4.20
C ARG A 118 5.49 0.81 5.59
N ARG A 119 5.26 1.63 6.62
CA ARG A 119 5.54 1.25 8.02
C ARG A 119 4.75 0.02 8.43
N ARG A 120 3.47 -0.09 8.03
CA ARG A 120 2.64 -1.26 8.32
C ARG A 120 3.11 -2.52 7.61
N LEU A 121 3.57 -2.42 6.36
CA LEU A 121 4.06 -3.59 5.63
C LEU A 121 5.42 -4.09 6.14
N LEU A 122 6.26 -3.19 6.65
CA LEU A 122 7.56 -3.53 7.25
C LEU A 122 7.47 -4.02 8.69
N ASP A 123 6.40 -3.68 9.39
CA ASP A 123 6.17 -4.14 10.76
C ASP A 123 4.72 -4.61 10.90
N PRO A 124 4.45 -5.88 10.52
CA PRO A 124 3.12 -6.47 10.60
C PRO A 124 2.57 -6.49 12.04
N ALA A 125 3.43 -6.51 13.06
CA ALA A 125 2.99 -6.46 14.45
C ALA A 125 2.26 -5.15 14.77
N ARG A 126 2.50 -4.07 14.01
CA ARG A 126 1.78 -2.79 14.08
C ARG A 126 0.40 -2.79 13.42
N TRP A 127 -0.01 -3.90 12.81
CA TRP A 127 -1.41 -4.08 12.40
C TRP A 127 -2.33 -4.18 13.62
N ARG A 128 -1.79 -4.35 14.84
CA ARG A 128 -2.54 -4.29 16.10
C ARG A 128 -2.89 -2.85 16.57
N GLY A 129 -2.62 -1.82 15.75
CA GLY A 129 -2.87 -0.42 16.07
C GLY A 129 -4.22 0.14 15.57
N ALA A 130 -4.45 1.44 15.77
CA ALA A 130 -5.69 2.11 15.36
C ALA A 130 -6.00 1.89 13.86
N PRO A 131 -7.24 1.52 13.50
CA PRO A 131 -7.59 1.12 12.15
C PRO A 131 -7.54 2.29 11.17
N LEU A 132 -7.04 2.04 9.96
CA LEU A 132 -7.10 2.95 8.83
C LEU A 132 -8.55 3.13 8.37
N ASN A 133 -9.47 2.20 8.52
CA ASN A 133 -10.91 2.47 8.37
C ASN A 133 -11.70 1.29 8.94
N ARG A 134 -13.03 1.33 8.88
CA ARG A 134 -13.92 0.26 9.37
C ARG A 134 -13.73 -1.08 8.65
N ARG A 135 -13.06 -1.11 7.50
CA ARG A 135 -12.74 -2.32 6.72
C ARG A 135 -11.26 -2.68 6.82
N ASP A 136 -10.52 -2.06 7.74
CA ASP A 136 -9.10 -2.34 7.91
C ASP A 136 -8.90 -3.83 8.22
N PRO A 137 -8.11 -4.58 7.44
CA PRO A 137 -7.79 -5.98 7.74
C PRO A 137 -7.11 -6.19 9.10
N ALA A 138 -6.63 -5.14 9.76
CA ALA A 138 -6.30 -5.14 11.19
C ALA A 138 -7.50 -5.42 12.13
N LEU A 139 -8.73 -5.22 11.65
CA LEU A 139 -9.98 -5.45 12.38
C LEU A 139 -10.53 -6.88 12.18
N ASP A 140 -9.93 -7.67 11.29
CA ASP A 140 -10.34 -9.05 11.03
C ASP A 140 -9.13 -9.97 10.90
N PHE A 141 -8.81 -10.60 12.03
CA PHE A 141 -7.73 -11.56 12.21
C PHE A 141 -7.99 -12.91 11.52
N SER A 142 -9.15 -13.15 10.89
CA SER A 142 -9.43 -14.40 10.16
C SER A 142 -8.48 -14.66 8.98
N HIS A 143 -7.72 -13.65 8.54
CA HIS A 143 -6.64 -13.83 7.57
C HIS A 143 -5.33 -14.29 8.22
N LEU A 144 -5.07 -13.89 9.47
CA LEU A 144 -3.94 -14.37 10.26
C LEU A 144 -4.21 -15.78 10.79
N ASP A 145 -5.45 -16.10 11.15
CA ASP A 145 -5.86 -17.48 11.51
C ASP A 145 -5.72 -18.43 10.31
N ARG A 146 -6.07 -17.99 9.09
CA ARG A 146 -5.79 -18.76 7.86
C ARG A 146 -4.30 -18.97 7.58
N MET A 147 -3.43 -18.09 8.06
CA MET A 147 -1.97 -18.27 7.95
C MET A 147 -1.44 -19.20 9.05
N ALA A 148 -2.06 -19.23 10.23
CA ALA A 148 -1.75 -20.17 11.30
C ALA A 148 -2.23 -21.60 10.96
N ASP A 149 -3.42 -21.75 10.38
CA ASP A 149 -3.95 -23.04 9.93
C ASP A 149 -3.08 -23.65 8.81
N PHE A 150 -2.49 -22.83 7.94
CA PHE A 150 -1.57 -23.30 6.90
C PHE A 150 -0.20 -23.73 7.46
N LEU A 151 0.19 -23.22 8.62
CA LEU A 151 1.44 -23.60 9.30
C LEU A 151 1.28 -24.93 10.07
N TRP A 152 0.09 -25.24 10.60
CA TRP A 152 -0.18 -26.48 11.35
C TRP A 152 -0.83 -27.62 10.56
N SER A 153 -1.46 -27.36 9.41
CA SER A 153 -1.89 -28.45 8.50
C SER A 153 -0.74 -29.04 7.66
N GLY A 154 0.39 -28.33 7.53
CA GLY A 154 1.59 -28.80 6.81
C GLY A 154 2.59 -29.61 7.64
N THR A 155 2.33 -29.82 8.93
CA THR A 155 3.14 -30.65 9.83
C THR A 155 2.48 -31.97 10.21
N ALA A 156 1.35 -32.30 9.59
CA ALA A 156 0.63 -33.56 9.79
C ALA A 156 0.31 -34.24 8.46
N ALA A 157 1.35 -34.65 7.73
CA ALA A 157 1.43 -35.84 6.86
C ALA A 157 2.80 -35.88 6.16
#